data_AF-A0A955EPB5-F1
#
_entry.id   AF-A0A955EPB5-F1
#
_cell.length_a   1.000
_cell.length_b   1.000
_cell.length_c   1.000
_cell.angle_alpha   90.00
_cell.angle_beta   90.00
_cell.angle_gamma   90.00
#
_symmetry.space_group_name_H-M   'P 1'
#
loop_
_entity.id
_entity.type
_entity.pdbx_description
1 polymer ?
#
loop_
_entity_poly.entity_id
_entity_poly.type
_entity_poly.pdbx_seq_one_letter_code
_entity_poly.pdbx_strand_id
1 'polypeptide(L)'
;MSDHPELPELLVRFRPDLVRYTERHAGGVLRFETAEDLVQGAHLRALEYASSFDYRGREPFLKWMYEVARSHIASRRAHWAALKRSPARLLRLTLGVSSDPRAAAAPADEGTGPSTLAGRLEQASLAVKALDLLLERDRQLVQWSLEGITSREMGERLRISETAADRARQRAVERFRKTFRLLVGP
;
A
#
# COMPACT_ATOMS: atom_id res chain seq x y z
N MET A 1 -13.79 -0.73 40.58
CA MET A 1 -13.61 -0.23 39.20
C MET A 1 -12.24 0.43 39.16
N SER A 2 -11.24 -0.27 38.62
CA SER A 2 -9.89 0.30 38.54
C SER A 2 -9.89 1.39 37.47
N ASP A 3 -9.48 2.60 37.85
CA ASP A 3 -9.45 3.81 37.04
C ASP A 3 -8.23 3.80 36.08
N HIS A 4 -8.05 2.70 35.37
CA HIS A 4 -6.96 2.54 34.42
C HIS A 4 -7.43 3.00 33.03
N PRO A 5 -6.69 3.92 32.39
CA PRO A 5 -7.06 4.40 31.07
C PRO A 5 -7.03 3.24 30.08
N GLU A 6 -8.07 3.13 29.26
CA GLU A 6 -8.17 2.07 28.27
C GLU A 6 -7.20 2.33 27.11
N LEU A 7 -6.76 1.25 26.46
CA LEU A 7 -5.84 1.35 25.33
C LEU A 7 -6.34 2.32 24.23
N PRO A 8 -7.60 2.28 23.76
CA PRO A 8 -8.09 3.22 22.76
C PRO A 8 -7.95 4.69 23.18
N GLU A 9 -8.19 5.01 24.46
CA GLU A 9 -8.05 6.37 24.97
C GLU A 9 -6.59 6.83 24.97
N LEU A 10 -5.68 5.93 25.37
CA LEU A 10 -4.24 6.18 25.33
C LEU A 10 -3.74 6.39 23.90
N LEU A 11 -4.23 5.59 22.94
CA LEU A 11 -3.91 5.73 21.51
C LEU A 11 -4.30 7.12 21.00
N VAL A 12 -5.52 7.59 21.32
CA VAL A 12 -5.97 8.93 20.94
C VAL A 12 -5.13 10.01 21.62
N ARG A 13 -4.90 9.88 22.93
CA ARG A 13 -4.16 10.86 23.74
C ARG A 13 -2.73 11.08 23.24
N PHE A 14 -2.03 10.01 22.89
CA PHE A 14 -0.62 10.06 22.49
C PHE A 14 -0.40 10.05 20.97
N ARG A 15 -1.47 10.13 20.18
CA ARG A 15 -1.42 10.24 18.72
C ARG A 15 -0.43 11.32 18.22
N PRO A 16 -0.39 12.55 18.78
CA PRO A 16 0.55 13.58 18.30
C PRO A 16 2.03 13.19 18.49
N ASP A 17 2.36 12.46 19.55
CA ASP A 17 3.72 11.96 19.78
C ASP A 17 4.09 10.90 18.73
N LEU A 18 3.15 10.03 18.37
CA LEU A 18 3.34 8.98 17.37
C LEU A 18 3.44 9.54 15.94
N VAL A 19 2.68 10.59 15.62
CA VAL A 19 2.82 11.32 14.34
C VAL A 19 4.23 11.90 14.21
N ARG A 20 4.69 12.66 15.20
CA ARG A 20 6.06 13.23 15.22
C ARG A 20 7.15 12.15 15.17
N TYR A 21 6.93 11.00 15.79
CA TYR A 21 7.83 9.86 15.66
C TYR A 21 7.86 9.35 14.21
N THR A 22 6.69 9.14 13.63
CA THR A 22 6.53 8.61 12.27
C THR A 22 7.14 9.53 11.22
N GLU A 23 6.88 10.83 11.28
CA GLU A 23 7.47 11.84 10.39
C GLU A 23 9.01 11.77 10.36
N ARG A 24 9.64 11.53 11.52
CA ARG A 24 11.10 11.43 11.65
C ARG A 24 11.67 10.09 11.17
N HIS A 25 10.91 9.00 11.22
CA HIS A 25 11.46 7.65 11.04
C HIS A 25 10.94 6.89 9.81
N ALA A 26 9.79 7.30 9.25
CA ALA A 26 9.19 6.63 8.09
C ALA A 26 10.03 6.82 6.82
N GLY A 27 10.74 7.95 6.71
CA GLY A 27 11.68 8.23 5.63
C GLY A 27 11.01 8.15 4.25
N GLY A 28 11.59 7.39 3.32
CA GLY A 28 11.07 7.27 1.96
C GLY A 28 9.65 6.70 1.85
N VAL A 29 9.07 6.12 2.91
CA VAL A 29 7.67 5.67 2.96
C VAL A 29 6.71 6.86 2.89
N LEU A 30 7.10 8.03 3.41
CA LEU A 30 6.27 9.24 3.42
C LEU A 30 5.97 9.80 2.02
N ARG A 31 6.65 9.30 0.98
CA ARG A 31 6.32 9.63 -0.42
C ARG A 31 5.05 8.94 -0.91
N PHE A 32 4.61 7.88 -0.22
CA PHE A 32 3.51 7.01 -0.61
C PHE A 32 2.35 7.09 0.37
N GLU A 33 2.63 7.15 1.67
CA GLU A 33 1.65 7.20 2.77
C GLU A 33 1.90 8.41 3.66
N THR A 34 0.84 9.01 4.20
CA THR A 34 1.02 10.11 5.17
C THR A 34 1.47 9.55 6.53
N ALA A 35 2.02 10.41 7.39
CA ALA A 35 2.32 10.02 8.77
C ALA A 35 1.05 9.60 9.53
N GLU A 36 -0.09 10.18 9.20
CA GLU A 36 -1.38 9.87 9.81
C GLU A 36 -1.90 8.49 9.42
N ASP A 37 -1.75 8.09 8.15
CA ASP A 37 -2.12 6.76 7.69
C ASP A 37 -1.28 5.67 8.38
N LEU A 38 0.03 5.92 8.49
CA LEU A 38 0.95 5.03 9.18
C LEU A 38 0.64 4.91 10.68
N VAL A 39 0.24 6.02 11.31
CA VAL A 39 -0.22 6.03 12.71
C VAL A 39 -1.52 5.24 12.87
N GLN A 40 -2.46 5.40 11.95
CA GLN A 40 -3.70 4.61 11.95
C GLN A 40 -3.40 3.11 11.83
N GLY A 41 -2.51 2.73 10.91
CA GLY A 41 -2.07 1.34 10.77
C GLY A 41 -1.35 0.80 12.01
N ALA A 42 -0.56 1.64 12.69
CA ALA A 42 0.06 1.28 13.96
C ALA A 42 -0.97 1.11 15.09
N HIS A 43 -2.01 1.96 15.16
CA HIS A 43 -3.11 1.84 16.11
C HIS A 43 -3.89 0.54 15.91
N LEU A 44 -4.23 0.18 14.66
CA LEU A 44 -4.92 -1.08 14.36
C LEU A 44 -4.11 -2.29 14.86
N ARG A 45 -2.79 -2.29 14.63
CA ARG A 45 -1.91 -3.34 15.17
C ARG A 45 -1.84 -3.33 16.69
N ALA A 46 -1.79 -2.17 17.32
CA ALA A 46 -1.78 -2.07 18.78
C ALA A 46 -3.05 -2.69 19.40
N LEU A 47 -4.21 -2.48 18.76
CA LEU A 47 -5.48 -3.05 19.19
C LEU A 47 -5.53 -4.59 19.09
N GLU A 48 -4.74 -5.21 18.21
CA GLU A 48 -4.60 -6.69 18.18
C GLU A 48 -4.00 -7.25 19.49
N TYR A 49 -3.28 -6.43 20.26
CA TYR A 49 -2.66 -6.81 21.54
C TYR A 49 -3.45 -6.31 22.75
N ALA A 50 -4.64 -5.75 22.56
CA ALA A 50 -5.42 -5.09 23.61
C ALA A 50 -5.68 -5.98 24.84
N SER A 51 -5.89 -7.29 24.63
CA SER A 51 -6.14 -8.26 25.70
C SER A 51 -4.95 -8.49 26.64
N SER A 52 -3.73 -8.17 26.20
CA SER A 52 -2.48 -8.34 26.94
C SER A 52 -1.85 -7.03 27.40
N PHE A 53 -2.50 -5.90 27.09
CA PHE A 53 -1.95 -4.59 27.35
C PHE A 53 -2.11 -4.20 28.83
N ASP A 54 -1.02 -3.72 29.42
CA ASP A 54 -0.96 -3.25 30.80
C ASP A 54 -0.30 -1.87 30.85
N TYR A 55 -1.06 -0.84 31.27
CA TYR A 55 -0.58 0.54 31.27
C TYR A 55 0.33 0.81 32.47
N ARG A 56 1.64 0.92 32.20
CA ARG A 56 2.69 1.18 33.21
C ARG A 56 3.18 2.63 33.23
N GLY A 57 2.36 3.56 32.75
CA GLY A 57 2.70 4.98 32.64
C GLY A 57 3.15 5.40 31.23
N ARG A 58 3.38 6.71 31.08
CA ARG A 58 3.59 7.37 29.78
C ARG A 58 4.81 6.86 29.02
N GLU A 59 5.96 6.79 29.68
CA GLU A 59 7.21 6.44 28.99
C GLU A 59 7.23 4.98 28.50
N PRO A 60 6.85 3.97 29.32
CA PRO A 60 6.70 2.60 28.82
C PRO A 60 5.69 2.49 27.67
N PHE A 61 4.58 3.22 27.76
CA PHE A 61 3.55 3.23 26.72
C PHE A 61 4.09 3.79 25.40
N LEU A 62 4.74 4.95 25.41
CA LEU A 62 5.30 5.55 24.20
C LEU A 62 6.40 4.68 23.60
N LYS A 63 7.25 4.07 24.43
CA LYS A 63 8.27 3.13 23.97
C LYS A 63 7.63 1.97 23.21
N TRP A 64 6.60 1.35 23.79
CA TRP A 64 5.86 0.27 23.14
C TRP A 64 5.19 0.72 21.84
N MET A 65 4.52 1.88 21.84
CA MET A 65 3.92 2.43 20.62
C MET A 65 4.94 2.73 19.52
N TYR A 66 6.14 3.19 19.87
CA TYR A 66 7.22 3.38 18.91
C TYR A 66 7.74 2.05 18.34
N GLU A 67 7.76 0.98 19.12
CA GLU A 67 8.10 -0.36 18.64
C GLU A 67 7.04 -0.88 17.65
N VAL A 68 5.75 -0.71 17.98
CA VAL A 68 4.64 -1.05 17.07
C VAL A 68 4.73 -0.23 15.78
N ALA A 69 4.91 1.09 15.87
CA ALA A 69 5.04 1.96 14.72
C ALA A 69 6.28 1.63 13.87
N ARG A 70 7.42 1.31 14.50
CA ARG A 70 8.64 0.90 13.79
C ARG A 70 8.43 -0.39 13.01
N SER A 71 7.79 -1.39 13.62
CA SER A 71 7.42 -2.65 12.96
C SER A 71 6.45 -2.40 11.79
N HIS A 72 5.47 -1.51 11.99
CA HIS A 72 4.54 -1.09 10.95
C HIS A 72 5.26 -0.42 9.76
N ILE A 73 6.08 0.60 10.04
CA ILE A 73 6.89 1.30 9.03
C ILE A 73 7.80 0.32 8.27
N ALA A 74 8.46 -0.63 8.95
CA ALA A 74 9.32 -1.61 8.31
C ALA A 74 8.53 -2.52 7.35
N SER A 75 7.35 -2.97 7.77
CA SER A 75 6.42 -3.75 6.96
C SER A 75 5.93 -2.97 5.73
N ARG A 76 5.53 -1.70 5.89
CA ARG A 76 5.15 -0.82 4.77
C ARG A 76 6.32 -0.53 3.85
N ARG A 77 7.52 -0.34 4.38
CA ARG A 77 8.75 -0.17 3.59
C ARG A 77 9.04 -1.42 2.74
N ALA A 78 8.90 -2.61 3.31
CA ALA A 78 9.07 -3.87 2.57
C ALA A 78 8.00 -4.01 1.49
N HIS A 79 6.75 -3.68 1.79
CA HIS A 79 5.65 -3.65 0.83
C HIS A 79 5.96 -2.72 -0.35
N TRP A 80 6.33 -1.47 -0.07
CA TRP A 80 6.71 -0.53 -1.13
C TRP A 80 7.95 -0.94 -1.89
N ALA A 81 8.95 -1.54 -1.23
CA ALA A 81 10.12 -2.07 -1.90
C ALA A 81 9.75 -3.22 -2.86
N ALA A 82 8.85 -4.12 -2.44
CA ALA A 82 8.35 -5.19 -3.29
C ALA A 82 7.59 -4.66 -4.51
N LEU A 83 6.69 -3.69 -4.32
CA LEU A 83 5.97 -3.05 -5.42
C LEU A 83 6.92 -2.27 -6.35
N LYS A 84 7.90 -1.55 -5.78
CA LYS A 84 8.95 -0.84 -6.53
C LYS A 84 9.97 -1.73 -7.22
N ARG A 85 10.10 -3.01 -6.86
CA ARG A 85 10.89 -3.97 -7.65
C ARG A 85 10.21 -4.27 -8.99
N SER A 86 8.96 -3.84 -9.18
CA SER A 86 8.23 -4.03 -10.43
C SER A 86 7.46 -2.76 -10.84
N PRO A 87 8.09 -1.57 -10.82
CA PRO A 87 7.38 -0.33 -11.13
C PRO A 87 6.98 -0.30 -12.61
N ALA A 88 7.79 -0.93 -13.47
CA ALA A 88 7.48 -1.14 -14.88
C ALA A 88 6.23 -2.01 -15.08
N ARG A 89 6.01 -3.06 -14.28
CA ARG A 89 4.79 -3.90 -14.38
C ARG A 89 3.56 -3.14 -13.89
N LEU A 90 3.72 -2.40 -12.80
CA LEU A 90 2.68 -1.56 -12.21
C LEU A 90 2.22 -0.48 -13.21
N LEU A 91 3.17 0.26 -13.80
CA LEU A 91 2.91 1.25 -14.84
C LEU A 91 2.36 0.64 -16.13
N ARG A 92 2.86 -0.52 -16.57
CA ARG A 92 2.31 -1.21 -17.76
C ARG A 92 0.84 -1.56 -17.56
N LEU A 93 0.48 -2.03 -16.36
CA LEU A 93 -0.89 -2.40 -16.03
C LEU A 93 -1.83 -1.17 -15.99
N THR A 94 -1.36 -0.03 -15.46
CA THR A 94 -2.14 1.23 -15.44
C THR A 94 -2.25 1.89 -16.82
N LEU A 95 -1.19 1.88 -17.62
CA LEU A 95 -1.17 2.51 -18.95
C LEU A 95 -1.84 1.64 -20.02
N GLY A 96 -2.21 0.39 -19.71
CA GLY A 96 -2.87 -0.50 -20.66
C GLY A 96 -1.99 -0.94 -21.82
N VAL A 97 -0.67 -0.73 -21.73
CA VAL A 97 0.28 -1.18 -22.75
C VAL A 97 0.30 -2.71 -22.73
N SER A 98 -0.17 -3.31 -23.82
CA SER A 98 -0.30 -4.76 -23.97
C SER A 98 1.02 -5.47 -23.65
N SER A 99 0.93 -6.64 -23.03
CA SER A 99 2.07 -7.53 -22.76
C SER A 99 2.58 -8.24 -24.02
N ASP A 100 2.37 -7.65 -25.20
CA ASP A 100 2.92 -8.14 -26.45
C ASP A 100 4.41 -7.72 -26.51
N PRO A 101 5.36 -8.68 -26.52
CA PRO A 101 6.79 -8.38 -26.62
C PRO A 101 7.14 -7.63 -27.91
N ARG A 102 6.26 -7.61 -28.94
CA ARG A 102 6.44 -6.79 -30.15
C ARG A 102 5.96 -5.34 -29.99
N ALA A 103 5.02 -5.05 -29.09
CA ALA A 103 4.59 -3.69 -28.78
C ALA A 103 5.59 -2.96 -27.86
N ALA A 104 6.50 -3.69 -27.19
CA ALA A 104 7.62 -3.12 -26.46
C ALA A 104 8.73 -2.54 -27.36
N ALA A 105 8.60 -2.69 -28.69
CA ALA A 105 9.54 -2.20 -29.70
C ALA A 105 8.98 -1.03 -30.55
N ALA A 106 7.97 -0.30 -30.05
CA ALA A 106 7.71 1.05 -30.54
C ALA A 106 8.74 2.01 -29.90
N PRO A 107 9.31 2.97 -30.65
CA PRO A 107 10.54 3.63 -30.25
C PRO A 107 10.34 4.38 -28.94
N ALA A 108 11.33 4.25 -28.06
CA ALA A 108 11.58 5.22 -27.03
C ALA A 108 11.86 6.56 -27.73
N ASP A 109 10.83 7.37 -27.94
CA ASP A 109 10.99 8.76 -28.32
C ASP A 109 11.83 9.45 -27.24
N GLU A 110 13.05 9.75 -27.65
CA GLU A 110 13.92 10.87 -27.27
C GLU A 110 13.58 11.56 -25.94
N GLY A 111 14.19 11.09 -24.85
CA GLY A 111 14.06 11.78 -23.55
C GLY A 111 14.73 11.09 -22.38
N THR A 112 15.87 10.42 -22.55
CA THR A 112 16.57 9.71 -21.47
C THR A 112 17.37 10.69 -20.58
N GLY A 113 16.68 11.66 -19.99
CA GLY A 113 17.23 12.59 -18.99
C GLY A 113 16.80 12.22 -17.56
N PRO A 114 17.46 12.75 -16.51
CA PRO A 114 17.07 12.57 -15.10
C PRO A 114 15.59 12.90 -14.81
N SER A 115 15.01 13.79 -15.61
CA SER A 115 13.60 14.20 -15.56
C SER A 115 12.62 13.03 -15.82
N THR A 116 12.95 12.09 -16.73
CA THR A 116 12.06 10.94 -17.00
C THR A 116 12.14 9.85 -15.95
N LEU A 117 13.27 9.71 -15.26
CA LEU A 117 13.35 8.83 -14.08
C LEU A 117 12.50 9.38 -12.93
N ALA A 118 12.60 10.69 -12.66
CA ALA A 118 11.78 11.35 -11.64
C ALA A 118 10.29 11.23 -11.95
N GLY A 119 9.88 11.53 -13.19
CA GLY A 119 8.49 11.37 -13.63
C GLY A 119 7.99 9.93 -13.56
N ARG A 120 8.82 8.94 -13.92
CA ARG A 120 8.47 7.51 -13.76
C ARG A 120 8.31 7.10 -12.31
N LEU A 121 9.14 7.63 -11.40
CA LEU A 121 9.03 7.36 -9.96
C LEU A 121 7.77 8.01 -9.36
N GLU A 122 7.42 9.20 -9.83
CA GLU A 122 6.19 9.90 -9.46
C GLU A 122 4.96 9.13 -9.95
N GLN A 123 4.92 8.74 -11.22
CA GLN A 123 3.83 7.91 -11.74
C GLN A 123 3.75 6.56 -11.03
N ALA A 124 4.88 5.94 -10.68
CA ALA A 124 4.88 4.71 -9.89
C ALA A 124 4.29 4.94 -8.49
N SER A 125 4.56 6.10 -7.87
CA SER A 125 3.93 6.50 -6.60
C SER A 125 2.42 6.67 -6.72
N LEU A 126 1.95 7.31 -7.80
CA LEU A 126 0.52 7.47 -8.06
C LEU A 126 -0.17 6.13 -8.35
N ALA A 127 0.50 5.22 -9.07
CA ALA A 127 -0.01 3.88 -9.35
C ALA A 127 -0.09 3.04 -8.06
N VAL A 128 0.87 3.21 -7.17
CA VAL A 128 0.85 2.70 -5.80
C VAL A 128 -0.38 3.21 -5.04
N LYS A 129 -0.60 4.53 -5.00
CA LYS A 129 -1.76 5.13 -4.32
C LYS A 129 -3.08 4.66 -4.92
N ALA A 130 -3.13 4.47 -6.24
CA ALA A 130 -4.31 3.94 -6.92
C ALA A 130 -4.65 2.50 -6.49
N LEU A 131 -3.65 1.66 -6.18
CA LEU A 131 -3.89 0.32 -5.61
C LEU A 131 -4.49 0.40 -4.21
N ASP A 132 -4.01 1.33 -3.39
CA ASP A 132 -4.48 1.53 -2.02
C ASP A 132 -5.93 2.05 -1.98
N LEU A 133 -6.37 2.77 -3.00
CA LEU A 133 -7.76 3.25 -3.10
C LEU A 133 -8.76 2.18 -3.60
N LEU A 134 -8.29 1.00 -4.04
CA LEU A 134 -9.19 -0.09 -4.39
C LEU A 134 -9.75 -0.79 -3.15
N LEU A 135 -10.96 -1.32 -3.29
CA LEU A 135 -11.52 -2.27 -2.32
C LEU A 135 -10.58 -3.47 -2.18
N GLU A 136 -10.47 -4.02 -0.97
CA GLU A 136 -9.51 -5.09 -0.64
C GLU A 136 -9.55 -6.27 -1.64
N ARG A 137 -10.76 -6.70 -2.02
CA ARG A 137 -10.95 -7.77 -3.01
C ARG A 137 -10.38 -7.41 -4.38
N ASP A 138 -10.59 -6.19 -4.85
CA ASP A 138 -10.08 -5.73 -6.14
C ASP A 138 -8.56 -5.53 -6.08
N ARG A 139 -8.05 -4.95 -4.99
CA ARG A 139 -6.60 -4.81 -4.73
C ARG A 139 -5.90 -6.17 -4.82
N GLN A 140 -6.45 -7.19 -4.16
CA GLN A 140 -5.90 -8.54 -4.18
C GLN A 140 -5.85 -9.15 -5.59
N LEU A 141 -6.91 -8.97 -6.38
CA LEU A 141 -6.98 -9.45 -7.76
C LEU A 141 -5.96 -8.74 -8.66
N VAL A 142 -5.73 -7.45 -8.45
CA VAL A 142 -4.69 -6.70 -9.18
C VAL A 142 -3.29 -7.16 -8.79
N GLN A 143 -3.03 -7.41 -7.49
CA GLN A 143 -1.75 -7.94 -7.02
C GLN A 143 -1.45 -9.32 -7.63
N TRP A 144 -2.42 -10.24 -7.60
CA TRP A 144 -2.25 -11.56 -8.23
C TRP A 144 -2.00 -11.46 -9.74
N SER A 145 -2.61 -10.47 -10.41
CA SER A 145 -2.33 -10.21 -11.83
C SER A 145 -0.89 -9.74 -12.05
N LEU A 146 -0.32 -8.94 -11.15
CA LEU A 146 1.08 -8.50 -11.21
C LEU A 146 2.06 -9.65 -10.94
N GLU A 147 1.65 -10.62 -10.13
CA GLU A 147 2.40 -11.85 -9.82
C GLU A 147 2.29 -12.91 -10.92
N GLY A 148 1.41 -12.72 -11.91
CA GLY A 148 1.22 -13.67 -13.01
C GLY A 148 0.35 -14.87 -12.67
N ILE A 149 -0.41 -14.81 -11.58
CA ILE A 149 -1.35 -15.86 -11.17
C ILE A 149 -2.50 -15.92 -12.19
N THR A 150 -2.85 -17.14 -12.60
CA THR A 150 -3.86 -17.40 -13.64
C THR A 150 -5.29 -17.26 -13.10
N SER A 151 -6.26 -16.97 -13.97
CA SER A 151 -7.68 -16.90 -13.58
C SER A 151 -8.20 -18.22 -12.98
N ARG A 152 -7.61 -19.37 -13.35
CA ARG A 152 -7.90 -20.67 -12.74
C ARG A 152 -7.49 -20.72 -11.28
N GLU A 153 -6.23 -20.43 -10.98
CA GLU A 153 -5.70 -20.39 -9.62
C GLU A 153 -6.42 -19.34 -8.76
N MET A 154 -6.79 -18.20 -9.34
CA MET A 154 -7.62 -17.20 -8.65
C MET A 154 -9.01 -17.77 -8.31
N GLY A 155 -9.62 -18.52 -9.22
CA GLY A 155 -10.90 -19.21 -9.00
C GLY A 155 -10.83 -20.20 -7.84
N GLU A 156 -9.79 -21.03 -7.81
CA GLU A 156 -9.53 -21.98 -6.72
C GLU A 156 -9.38 -21.27 -5.37
N ARG A 157 -8.55 -20.22 -5.30
CA ARG A 157 -8.34 -19.43 -4.07
C ARG A 157 -9.61 -18.76 -3.57
N LEU A 158 -10.44 -18.27 -4.48
CA LEU A 158 -11.69 -17.57 -4.16
C LEU A 158 -12.91 -18.50 -4.06
N ARG A 159 -12.75 -19.79 -4.34
CA ARG A 159 -13.83 -20.79 -4.42
C ARG A 159 -14.95 -20.36 -5.39
N ILE A 160 -14.57 -19.85 -6.56
CA ILE A 160 -15.47 -19.48 -7.67
C ILE A 160 -14.98 -20.10 -8.98
N SER A 161 -15.82 -20.09 -10.03
CA SER A 161 -15.40 -20.58 -11.33
C SER A 161 -14.27 -19.73 -11.95
N GLU A 162 -13.43 -20.35 -12.78
CA GLU A 162 -12.38 -19.68 -13.56
C GLU A 162 -12.93 -18.48 -14.37
N THR A 163 -14.10 -18.65 -14.97
CA THR A 163 -14.77 -17.59 -15.74
C THR A 163 -15.25 -16.43 -14.86
N ALA A 164 -15.72 -16.69 -13.65
CA ALA A 164 -16.07 -15.65 -12.69
C ALA A 164 -14.83 -14.91 -12.16
N ALA A 165 -13.74 -15.63 -11.93
CA ALA A 165 -12.46 -15.07 -11.54
C ALA A 165 -11.86 -14.18 -12.63
N ASP A 166 -11.89 -14.61 -13.90
CA ASP A 166 -11.38 -13.79 -15.01
C ASP A 166 -12.15 -12.47 -15.14
N ARG A 167 -13.49 -12.52 -15.09
CA ARG A 167 -14.32 -11.30 -15.10
C ARG A 167 -14.05 -10.40 -13.90
N ALA A 168 -13.84 -10.98 -12.72
CA ALA A 168 -13.50 -10.20 -11.52
C ALA A 168 -12.13 -9.52 -11.67
N ARG A 169 -11.13 -10.24 -12.16
CA ARG A 169 -9.78 -9.74 -12.46
C ARG A 169 -9.83 -8.58 -13.45
N GLN A 170 -10.52 -8.74 -14.58
CA GLN A 170 -10.65 -7.68 -15.60
C GLN A 170 -11.29 -6.42 -15.02
N ARG A 171 -12.36 -6.56 -14.22
CA ARG A 171 -13.01 -5.42 -13.56
C ARG A 171 -12.10 -4.73 -12.55
N ALA A 172 -11.35 -5.49 -11.77
CA ALA A 172 -10.40 -4.94 -10.79
C ALA A 172 -9.28 -4.15 -11.49
N VAL A 173 -8.71 -4.68 -12.58
CA VAL A 173 -7.70 -3.97 -13.39
C VAL A 173 -8.28 -2.70 -14.04
N GLU A 174 -9.51 -2.75 -14.55
CA GLU A 174 -10.13 -1.56 -15.14
C GLU A 174 -10.40 -0.48 -14.08
N ARG A 175 -10.88 -0.87 -12.89
CA ARG A 175 -11.01 0.06 -11.76
C ARG A 175 -9.68 0.67 -11.36
N PHE A 176 -8.63 -0.15 -11.29
CA PHE A 176 -7.28 0.32 -11.00
C PHE A 176 -6.81 1.39 -11.99
N ARG A 177 -7.01 1.17 -13.30
CA ARG A 177 -6.69 2.15 -14.35
C ARG A 177 -7.49 3.44 -14.21
N LYS A 178 -8.78 3.35 -13.88
CA LYS A 178 -9.64 4.52 -13.65
C LYS A 178 -9.15 5.32 -12.44
N THR A 179 -8.89 4.66 -11.32
CA THR A 179 -8.36 5.30 -10.11
C THR A 179 -7.03 5.98 -10.38
N PHE A 180 -6.12 5.33 -11.11
CA PHE A 180 -4.84 5.94 -11.48
C PHE A 180 -5.01 7.20 -12.35
N ARG A 181 -5.87 7.15 -13.38
CA ARG A 181 -6.17 8.33 -14.22
C ARG A 181 -6.70 9.50 -13.40
N LEU A 182 -7.58 9.23 -12.42
CA LEU A 182 -8.10 10.27 -11.53
C LEU A 182 -7.01 10.92 -10.67
N LEU A 183 -5.96 10.17 -10.30
CA LEU A 183 -4.84 10.69 -9.51
C LEU A 183 -3.80 11.45 -10.33
N VAL A 184 -3.64 11.11 -11.62
CA VAL A 184 -2.70 11.81 -12.52
C VAL A 184 -3.27 13.16 -12.98
N GLY A 185 -4.60 13.32 -12.96
CA GLY A 185 -5.29 14.49 -13.51
C GLY A 185 -5.52 14.37 -15.02
N PRO A 186 -6.44 15.18 -15.59
CA PRO A 186 -6.67 15.25 -17.04
C PRO A 186 -5.48 15.86 -17.79
#